data_AF-A0A527JT39-F1
#
_entry.id   AF-A0A527JT39-F1
#
_cell.length_a   1.000
_cell.length_b   1.000
_cell.length_c   1.000
_cell.angle_alpha   90.00
_cell.angle_beta   90.00
_cell.angle_gamma   90.00
#
_symmetry.space_group_name_H-M   'P 1'
#
loop_
_entity.id
_entity.type
_entity.pdbx_description
1 polymer ?
#
loop_
_entity_poly.entity_id
_entity_poly.type
_entity_poly.pdbx_seq_one_letter_code
_entity_poly.pdbx_strand_id
1 'polypeptide(L)'
;IRRLGVEAAARAAVGHLTRAELDGFFIHLDADCLDDAIMPAVDFRIPGGLSWDELSAALRIILASGKAVGIEVTIYNPRLDEDGSAGRGLADVLAAALGTAAPA
;
A
#
# COMPACT_ATOMS: atom_id res chain seq x y z
N ILE A 1 9.34 3.17 9.52
CA ILE A 1 7.92 3.05 9.93
C ILE A 1 7.79 2.80 11.43
N ARG A 2 8.26 1.67 11.98
CA ARG A 2 8.13 1.38 13.43
C ARG A 2 8.60 2.49 14.39
N ARG A 3 9.68 3.21 14.05
CA ARG A 3 10.17 4.35 14.85
C ARG A 3 9.32 5.63 14.69
N LEU A 4 8.79 5.89 13.49
CA LEU A 4 8.18 7.18 13.13
C LEU A 4 6.64 7.14 13.17
N GLY A 5 6.03 5.96 13.12
CA GLY A 5 4.65 5.76 12.73
C GLY A 5 4.49 5.76 11.19
N VAL A 6 3.51 5.00 10.69
CA VAL A 6 3.26 4.85 9.25
C VAL A 6 2.86 6.19 8.61
N GLU A 7 1.99 6.95 9.26
CA GLU A 7 1.49 8.20 8.68
C GLU A 7 2.56 9.28 8.56
N ALA A 8 3.41 9.43 9.59
CA ALA A 8 4.50 10.40 9.55
C ALA A 8 5.52 10.03 8.48
N ALA A 9 5.81 8.73 8.32
CA ALA A 9 6.66 8.24 7.25
C ALA A 9 6.04 8.51 5.87
N ALA A 10 4.74 8.23 5.68
CA ALA A 10 4.02 8.49 4.44
C ALA A 10 4.01 9.99 4.09
N ARG A 11 3.71 10.87 5.06
CA ARG A 11 3.75 12.33 4.86
C ARG A 11 5.14 12.83 4.47
N ALA A 12 6.19 12.30 5.10
CA ALA A 12 7.56 12.65 4.75
C ALA A 12 7.93 12.21 3.32
N ALA A 13 7.53 10.99 2.93
CA ALA A 13 7.74 10.48 1.58
C ALA A 13 6.98 11.31 0.53
N VAL A 14 5.70 11.59 0.77
CA VAL A 14 4.88 12.46 -0.10
C VAL A 14 5.52 13.84 -0.23
N GLY A 15 5.90 14.48 0.88
CA GLY A 15 6.53 15.81 0.83
C GLY A 15 7.81 15.84 -0.01
N HIS A 16 8.59 14.75 -0.01
CA HIS A 16 9.74 14.61 -0.90
C HIS A 16 9.34 14.42 -2.37
N LEU A 17 8.31 13.60 -2.64
CA LEU A 17 7.85 13.24 -3.99
C LEU A 17 6.96 14.30 -4.66
N THR A 18 6.48 15.29 -3.92
CA THR A 18 5.66 16.41 -4.46
C THR A 18 6.44 17.72 -4.60
N ARG A 19 7.78 17.67 -4.63
CA ARG A 19 8.64 18.82 -4.91
C ARG A 19 8.44 19.33 -6.34
N ALA A 20 8.80 20.60 -6.59
CA ALA A 20 8.46 21.31 -7.82
C ALA A 20 9.06 20.69 -9.10
N GLU A 21 10.13 19.93 -8.99
CA GLU A 21 10.82 19.29 -10.12
C GLU A 21 10.14 18.00 -10.61
N LEU A 22 9.10 17.51 -9.91
CA LEU A 22 8.40 16.28 -10.24
C LEU A 22 6.94 16.55 -10.61
N ASP A 23 6.51 16.00 -11.75
CA ASP A 23 5.13 16.11 -12.20
C ASP A 23 4.17 15.23 -11.39
N GLY A 24 4.66 14.09 -10.92
CA GLY A 24 3.94 13.11 -10.11
C GLY A 24 4.81 11.90 -9.79
N PHE A 25 4.21 10.87 -9.22
CA PHE A 25 4.88 9.62 -8.89
C PHE A 25 3.98 8.41 -9.13
N PHE A 26 4.60 7.26 -9.35
CA PHE A 26 3.91 5.97 -9.50
C PHE A 26 4.05 5.15 -8.22
N ILE A 27 2.99 4.46 -7.81
CA ILE A 27 3.01 3.60 -6.61
C ILE A 27 3.32 2.17 -7.04
N HIS A 28 4.43 1.63 -6.56
CA HIS A 28 4.74 0.21 -6.64
C HIS A 28 4.40 -0.45 -5.30
N LEU A 29 3.44 -1.37 -5.31
CA LEU A 29 2.99 -2.08 -4.11
C LEU A 29 3.21 -3.58 -4.26
N ASP A 30 4.32 -4.06 -3.71
CA ASP A 30 4.52 -5.48 -3.47
C ASP A 30 3.65 -5.95 -2.30
N ALA A 31 2.92 -7.05 -2.48
CA ALA A 31 2.10 -7.63 -1.42
C ALA A 31 2.92 -8.09 -0.20
N ASP A 32 4.21 -8.40 -0.39
CA ASP A 32 5.12 -8.85 0.67
C ASP A 32 5.57 -7.75 1.64
N CYS A 33 5.19 -6.48 1.39
CA CYS A 33 5.37 -5.42 2.37
C CYS A 33 4.42 -5.55 3.59
N LEU A 34 3.35 -6.35 3.44
CA LEU A 34 2.41 -6.68 4.50
C LEU A 34 3.00 -7.72 5.45
N ASP A 35 2.51 -7.73 6.69
CA ASP A 35 2.93 -8.72 7.66
C ASP A 35 2.56 -10.13 7.22
N ASP A 36 3.49 -11.06 7.44
CA ASP A 36 3.32 -12.48 7.18
C ASP A 36 2.01 -13.07 7.74
N ALA A 37 1.57 -12.59 8.91
CA ALA A 37 0.36 -13.07 9.55
C ALA A 37 -0.93 -12.75 8.78
N ILE A 38 -0.91 -11.74 7.90
CA ILE A 38 -2.08 -11.30 7.12
C ILE A 38 -1.93 -11.51 5.61
N MET A 39 -0.70 -11.62 5.12
CA MET A 39 -0.39 -11.87 3.71
C MET A 39 0.59 -13.04 3.57
N PRO A 40 0.16 -14.28 3.86
CA PRO A 40 0.99 -15.46 3.64
C PRO A 40 1.13 -15.82 2.15
N ALA A 41 0.34 -15.18 1.28
CA ALA A 41 0.21 -15.49 -0.13
C ALA A 41 1.29 -14.82 -1.00
N VAL A 42 2.55 -14.94 -0.58
CA VAL A 42 3.74 -14.39 -1.25
C VAL A 42 4.91 -15.37 -1.14
N ASP A 43 5.86 -15.30 -2.08
CA ASP A 43 7.00 -16.23 -2.10
C ASP A 43 8.10 -15.86 -1.09
N PHE A 44 8.21 -14.58 -0.70
CA PHE A 44 9.20 -14.10 0.27
C PHE A 44 8.53 -13.53 1.51
N ARG A 45 8.45 -14.34 2.57
CA ARG A 45 7.68 -14.05 3.77
C ARG A 45 8.56 -13.40 4.84
N ILE A 46 8.14 -12.25 5.36
CA ILE A 46 8.86 -11.53 6.43
C ILE A 46 7.89 -11.10 7.53
N PRO A 47 8.13 -11.47 8.80
CA PRO A 47 7.34 -10.97 9.93
C PRO A 47 7.69 -9.51 10.27
N GLY A 48 6.74 -8.80 10.85
CA GLY A 48 6.89 -7.39 11.23
C GLY A 48 6.56 -6.41 10.11
N GLY A 49 5.92 -6.86 9.03
CA GLY A 49 5.44 -6.06 7.90
C GLY A 49 4.22 -5.21 8.25
N LEU A 50 3.71 -4.45 7.28
CA LEU A 50 2.57 -3.56 7.51
C LEU A 50 1.30 -4.35 7.86
N SER A 51 0.49 -3.82 8.78
CA SER A 51 -0.89 -4.29 8.93
C SER A 51 -1.80 -3.72 7.85
N TRP A 52 -3.02 -4.24 7.72
CA TRP A 52 -4.05 -3.69 6.83
C TRP A 52 -4.34 -2.21 7.10
N ASP A 53 -4.46 -1.83 8.38
CA ASP A 53 -4.73 -0.45 8.79
C ASP A 53 -3.55 0.46 8.45
N GLU A 54 -2.31 -0.03 8.60
CA GLU A 54 -1.12 0.73 8.25
C GLU A 54 -1.01 0.95 6.73
N LEU A 55 -1.27 -0.08 5.93
CA LEU A 55 -1.32 0.06 4.47
C LEU A 55 -2.41 1.04 4.04
N SER A 56 -3.62 0.91 4.60
CA SER A 56 -4.74 1.80 4.33
C SER A 56 -4.42 3.27 4.68
N ALA A 57 -3.84 3.51 5.85
CA ALA A 57 -3.41 4.84 6.28
C ALA A 57 -2.35 5.44 5.35
N ALA A 58 -1.36 4.64 4.94
CA ALA A 58 -0.33 5.06 3.99
C ALA A 58 -0.94 5.43 2.63
N LEU A 59 -1.75 4.54 2.04
CA LEU A 59 -2.38 4.77 0.74
C LEU A 59 -3.29 5.99 0.75
N ARG A 60 -4.09 6.20 1.80
CA ARG A 60 -4.91 7.42 1.94
C ARG A 60 -4.06 8.69 1.87
N ILE A 61 -2.95 8.75 2.61
CA ILE A 61 -2.06 9.93 2.62
C ILE A 61 -1.39 10.12 1.26
N ILE A 62 -0.91 9.03 0.65
CA ILE A 62 -0.23 9.05 -0.64
C ILE A 62 -1.20 9.53 -1.73
N LEU A 63 -2.40 8.97 -1.81
CA LEU A 63 -3.40 9.31 -2.82
C LEU A 63 -3.95 10.73 -2.62
N ALA A 64 -4.15 11.17 -1.37
CA ALA A 64 -4.61 12.54 -1.07
C ALA A 64 -3.64 13.64 -1.55
N SER A 65 -2.41 13.30 -1.91
CA SER A 65 -1.48 14.25 -2.54
C SER A 65 -1.94 14.76 -3.90
N GLY A 66 -2.80 14.00 -4.60
CA GLY A 66 -3.19 14.29 -5.98
C GLY A 66 -2.05 14.17 -6.99
N LYS A 67 -0.90 13.62 -6.59
CA LYS A 67 0.32 13.48 -7.41
C LYS A 67 0.64 12.03 -7.79
N ALA A 68 -0.10 11.07 -7.25
CA ALA A 68 -0.05 9.68 -7.70
C ALA A 68 -0.68 9.56 -9.09
N VAL A 69 0.07 9.11 -10.09
CA VAL A 69 -0.41 8.98 -11.49
C VAL A 69 -0.81 7.55 -11.85
N GLY A 70 -0.57 6.60 -10.96
CA GLY A 70 -0.93 5.21 -11.13
C GLY A 70 -0.41 4.33 -10.00
N ILE A 71 -0.85 3.08 -10.00
CA ILE A 71 -0.44 2.05 -9.04
C ILE A 71 -0.26 0.73 -9.77
N GLU A 72 0.76 -0.02 -9.41
CA GLU A 72 0.88 -1.45 -9.73
C GLU A 72 0.93 -2.26 -8.44
N VAL A 73 0.31 -3.43 -8.49
CA VAL A 73 0.22 -4.37 -7.37
C VAL A 73 0.86 -5.68 -7.81
N THR A 74 1.83 -6.13 -7.03
CA THR A 74 2.77 -7.18 -7.43
C THR A 74 2.91 -8.24 -6.34
N ILE A 75 3.43 -9.40 -6.74
CA ILE A 75 3.89 -10.50 -5.87
C ILE A 75 2.78 -11.22 -5.06
N TYR A 76 1.51 -10.83 -5.17
CA TYR A 76 0.41 -11.69 -4.72
C TYR A 76 0.39 -13.01 -5.49
N ASN A 77 0.47 -14.13 -4.78
CA ASN A 77 0.50 -15.48 -5.32
C ASN A 77 -0.78 -16.24 -4.93
N PRO A 78 -1.82 -16.29 -5.80
CA PRO A 78 -3.09 -16.95 -5.48
C PRO A 78 -2.95 -18.47 -5.28
N ARG A 79 -1.83 -19.08 -5.67
CA ARG A 79 -1.56 -20.51 -5.37
C ARG A 79 -1.28 -20.76 -3.90
N LEU A 80 -0.90 -19.72 -3.15
CA LEU A 80 -0.60 -19.77 -1.72
C LEU A 80 -1.77 -19.23 -0.86
N ASP A 81 -2.90 -18.90 -1.48
CA ASP A 81 -4.09 -18.34 -0.82
C ASP A 81 -5.30 -19.26 -1.03
N GLU A 82 -5.26 -20.46 -0.43
CA GLU A 82 -6.22 -21.54 -0.71
C GLU A 82 -7.69 -21.12 -0.49
N ASP A 83 -7.96 -20.33 0.55
CA ASP A 83 -9.31 -19.82 0.81
C ASP A 83 -9.59 -18.50 0.10
N GLY A 84 -8.57 -17.79 -0.39
CA GLY A 84 -8.67 -16.49 -1.06
C GLY A 84 -8.80 -15.30 -0.10
N SER A 85 -8.57 -15.50 1.19
CA SER A 85 -8.76 -14.47 2.22
C SER A 85 -7.73 -13.34 2.12
N ALA A 86 -6.47 -13.67 1.81
CA ALA A 86 -5.42 -12.67 1.68
C ALA A 86 -5.66 -11.76 0.47
N GLY A 87 -6.03 -12.34 -0.66
CA GLY A 87 -6.39 -11.62 -1.88
C GLY A 87 -7.61 -10.73 -1.70
N ARG A 88 -8.63 -11.19 -0.95
CA ARG A 88 -9.79 -10.34 -0.59
C ARG A 88 -9.38 -9.18 0.32
N GLY A 89 -8.58 -9.43 1.35
CA GLY A 89 -8.09 -8.35 2.22
C GLY A 89 -7.31 -7.28 1.46
N LEU A 90 -6.44 -7.71 0.53
CA LEU A 90 -5.69 -6.80 -0.33
C LEU A 90 -6.61 -6.00 -1.25
N ALA A 91 -7.56 -6.66 -1.90
CA ALA A 91 -8.55 -6.01 -2.76
C ALA A 91 -9.42 -5.01 -1.99
N ASP A 92 -9.87 -5.36 -0.78
CA ASP A 92 -10.71 -4.51 0.06
C ASP A 92 -9.98 -3.23 0.47
N VAL A 93 -8.72 -3.33 0.90
CA VAL A 93 -7.90 -2.16 1.26
C VAL A 93 -7.65 -1.27 0.04
N LEU A 94 -7.32 -1.86 -1.10
CA LEU A 94 -7.11 -1.11 -2.35
C LEU A 94 -8.39 -0.42 -2.81
N ALA A 95 -9.52 -1.13 -2.81
CA ALA A 95 -10.81 -0.58 -3.22
C ALA A 95 -11.24 0.57 -2.31
N ALA A 96 -11.08 0.43 -0.98
CA ALA A 96 -11.37 1.48 -0.03
C ALA A 96 -10.49 2.72 -0.26
N ALA A 97 -9.18 2.53 -0.44
CA ALA A 97 -8.25 3.64 -0.66
C ALA A 97 -8.51 4.36 -1.99
N LEU A 98 -8.59 3.62 -3.09
CA LEU A 98 -8.79 4.18 -4.44
C LEU A 98 -10.19 4.78 -4.61
N GLY A 99 -11.22 4.20 -3.99
CA GLY A 99 -12.58 4.72 -4.02
C GLY A 99 -12.72 6.10 -3.38
N THR A 100 -11.88 6.41 -2.38
CA THR A 100 -11.85 7.75 -1.76
C THR A 100 -11.02 8.78 -2.53
N ALA A 101 -10.16 8.32 -3.46
CA ALA A 101 -9.25 9.17 -4.23
C ALA A 101 -9.80 9.59 -5.60
N ALA A 102 -10.84 8.91 -6.10
CA ALA A 102 -11.49 9.26 -7.35
C ALA A 102 -12.13 10.65 -7.23
N PRO A 103 -11.93 11.57 -8.21
CA PRO A 103 -12.69 12.81 -8.26
C PRO A 103 -14.19 12.51 -8.40
N ALA A 104 -15.02 13.33 -7.73
CA ALA A 104 -16.48 13.28 -7.84
C ALA A 104 -16.96 13.59 -9.26
#